data_AF-M9LS74-F1
#
_entry.id   AF-M9LS74-F1
#
_cell.length_a   1.000
_cell.length_b   1.000
_cell.length_c   1.000
_cell.angle_alpha   90.00
_cell.angle_beta   90.00
_cell.angle_gamma   90.00
#
_symmetry.space_group_name_H-M   'P 1'
#
loop_
_entity.id
_entity.type
_entity.pdbx_description
1 polymer ?
#
loop_
_entity_poly.entity_id
_entity_poly.type
_entity_poly.pdbx_seq_one_letter_code
_entity_poly.pdbx_strand_id
1 'polypeptide(L)'
;MGANPLQKERVDRKNLVPRASSRWPVKSVKFLLALLKNAESNAEAKGLDTEELVIRNIVIQQAPKTRRRTYRAHGRINPYEGHPIHAEILLAEPAAQVPKAASSDLTVRLNKRQLAQKRITAARATKA
;
A
#
# COMPACT_ATOMS: atom_id res chain seq x y z
N MET A 1 33.32 7.90 1.63
CA MET A 1 32.24 7.89 0.62
C MET A 1 31.60 6.50 0.63
N GLY A 2 30.66 6.27 1.55
CA GLY A 2 29.96 4.98 1.66
C GLY A 2 28.54 5.16 1.16
N ALA A 3 28.21 4.54 0.03
CA ALA A 3 26.85 4.52 -0.48
C ALA A 3 25.93 3.78 0.51
N ASN A 4 24.85 4.44 0.92
CA ASN A 4 23.84 3.88 1.82
C ASN A 4 22.86 3.01 0.99
N PRO A 5 22.74 1.69 1.24
CA PRO A 5 22.07 0.79 0.31
C PRO A 5 20.56 0.58 0.59
N LEU A 6 19.87 1.52 1.26
CA LEU A 6 18.55 1.22 1.84
C LEU A 6 17.33 1.97 1.27
N GLN A 7 17.40 2.63 0.11
CA GLN A 7 16.18 3.22 -0.48
C GLN A 7 16.18 3.19 -2.02
N LYS A 8 15.79 2.05 -2.59
CA LYS A 8 14.93 1.88 -3.79
C LYS A 8 14.94 0.41 -4.17
N GLU A 9 14.15 -0.39 -3.47
CA GLU A 9 13.66 -1.64 -4.07
C GLU A 9 12.69 -1.24 -5.17
N ARG A 10 13.25 -0.99 -6.36
CA ARG A 10 12.50 -0.91 -7.60
C ARG A 10 11.95 -2.32 -7.78
N VAL A 11 10.64 -2.51 -7.64
CA VAL A 11 10.00 -3.79 -7.94
C VAL A 11 10.27 -4.07 -9.42
N ASP A 12 11.28 -4.90 -9.68
CA ASP A 12 11.67 -5.30 -11.02
C ASP A 12 10.50 -6.08 -11.65
N ARG A 13 9.80 -5.45 -12.59
CA ARG A 13 8.68 -6.02 -13.35
C ARG A 13 9.06 -7.30 -14.14
N LYS A 14 10.34 -7.69 -14.13
CA LYS A 14 10.92 -8.82 -14.87
C LYS A 14 10.96 -10.14 -14.07
N ASN A 15 10.65 -10.12 -12.77
CA ASN A 15 10.71 -11.32 -11.91
C ASN A 15 9.33 -11.85 -11.45
N LEU A 16 8.25 -11.54 -12.18
CA LEU A 16 6.96 -12.18 -11.90
C LEU A 16 6.95 -13.59 -12.49
N VAL A 17 7.43 -14.56 -11.71
CA VAL A 17 7.27 -15.99 -12.02
C VAL A 17 5.79 -16.24 -12.33
N PRO A 18 5.42 -16.81 -13.50
CA PRO A 18 4.04 -17.16 -13.78
C PRO A 18 3.63 -18.23 -12.76
N ARG A 19 2.94 -17.81 -11.71
CA ARG A 19 2.40 -18.71 -10.71
C ARG A 19 1.42 -19.62 -11.43
N ALA A 20 1.67 -20.93 -11.45
CA ALA A 20 0.94 -21.94 -12.23
C ALA A 20 -0.59 -22.04 -11.93
N SER A 21 -1.13 -21.19 -11.07
CA SER A 21 -2.54 -21.14 -10.68
C SER A 21 -3.11 -19.72 -10.84
N SER A 22 -3.13 -19.20 -12.06
CA SER A 22 -3.95 -18.03 -12.41
C SER A 22 -5.36 -18.47 -12.87
N ARG A 23 -6.35 -17.57 -12.74
CA ARG A 23 -7.75 -17.80 -13.13
C ARG A 23 -8.33 -16.52 -13.75
N TRP A 24 -9.46 -16.65 -14.42
CA TRP A 24 -10.19 -15.56 -15.07
C TRP A 24 -11.55 -15.31 -14.38
N PRO A 25 -11.59 -14.59 -13.24
CA PRO A 25 -12.82 -14.38 -12.48
C PRO A 25 -13.70 -13.30 -13.13
N VAL A 26 -14.39 -13.66 -14.22
CA VAL A 26 -15.20 -12.76 -15.05
C VAL A 26 -16.20 -11.94 -14.21
N LYS A 27 -16.86 -12.57 -13.24
CA LYS A 27 -17.84 -11.88 -12.37
C LYS A 27 -17.19 -10.78 -11.54
N SER A 28 -16.08 -11.08 -10.86
CA SER A 28 -15.39 -10.14 -9.98
C SER A 28 -14.83 -8.94 -10.77
N VAL A 29 -14.23 -9.21 -11.94
CA VAL A 29 -13.68 -8.16 -12.80
C VAL A 29 -14.77 -7.21 -13.28
N LYS A 30 -15.96 -7.71 -13.65
CA LYS A 30 -17.09 -6.85 -14.05
C LYS A 30 -17.50 -5.87 -12.95
N PHE A 31 -17.59 -6.32 -11.68
CA PHE A 31 -17.94 -5.44 -10.57
C PHE A 31 -16.84 -4.41 -10.26
N LEU A 32 -15.57 -4.80 -10.31
CA LEU A 32 -14.46 -3.87 -10.10
C LEU A 32 -14.37 -2.81 -11.21
N LEU A 33 -14.57 -3.20 -12.48
CA LEU A 33 -14.61 -2.24 -13.59
C LEU A 33 -15.76 -1.25 -13.46
N ALA A 34 -16.93 -1.71 -13.02
CA ALA A 34 -18.07 -0.82 -12.78
C ALA A 34 -17.77 0.20 -11.65
N LEU A 35 -17.12 -0.25 -10.57
CA LEU A 35 -16.71 0.64 -9.48
C LEU A 35 -15.64 1.65 -9.91
N LEU A 36 -14.67 1.24 -10.73
CA LEU A 36 -13.64 2.14 -11.25
C LEU A 36 -14.23 3.24 -12.14
N LYS A 37 -15.16 2.90 -13.04
CA LYS A 37 -15.87 3.89 -13.87
C LYS A 37 -16.68 4.87 -13.04
N ASN A 38 -17.31 4.38 -11.96
CA ASN A 38 -18.02 5.25 -11.02
C ASN A 38 -17.04 6.18 -10.29
N ALA A 39 -15.90 5.65 -9.83
CA ALA A 39 -14.87 6.43 -9.15
C ALA A 39 -14.23 7.50 -10.06
N GLU A 40 -14.02 7.18 -11.35
CA GLU A 40 -13.58 8.12 -12.39
C GLU A 40 -14.59 9.26 -12.56
N SER A 41 -15.87 8.96 -12.75
CA SER A 41 -16.93 9.97 -12.83
C SER A 41 -17.01 10.85 -11.57
N ASN A 42 -16.79 10.28 -10.39
CA ASN A 42 -16.71 11.05 -9.14
C ASN A 42 -15.47 11.95 -9.07
N ALA A 43 -14.36 11.56 -9.70
CA ALA A 43 -13.14 12.36 -9.76
C ALA A 43 -13.30 13.53 -10.75
N GLU A 44 -13.90 13.30 -11.91
CA GLU A 44 -14.30 14.35 -12.87
C GLU A 44 -15.21 15.39 -12.20
N ALA A 45 -16.23 14.93 -11.48
CA ALA A 45 -17.15 15.82 -10.75
C ALA A 45 -16.45 16.63 -9.66
N LYS A 46 -15.33 16.14 -9.13
CA LYS A 46 -14.48 16.87 -8.16
C LYS A 46 -13.41 17.75 -8.83
N GLY A 47 -13.29 17.70 -10.16
CA GLY A 47 -12.29 18.46 -10.91
C GLY A 47 -10.86 17.97 -10.76
N LEU A 48 -10.66 16.69 -10.43
CA LEU A 48 -9.33 16.06 -10.43
C LEU A 48 -8.93 15.68 -11.86
N ASP A 49 -7.62 15.62 -12.14
CA ASP A 49 -7.13 15.19 -13.46
C ASP A 49 -7.24 13.67 -13.62
N THR A 50 -8.17 13.20 -14.45
CA THR A 50 -8.48 11.78 -14.66
C THR A 50 -7.32 10.99 -15.24
N GLU A 51 -6.43 11.62 -16.00
CA GLU A 51 -5.30 10.95 -16.64
C GLU A 51 -4.16 10.64 -15.65
N GLU A 52 -4.03 11.44 -14.59
CA GLU A 52 -2.98 11.28 -13.58
C GLU A 52 -3.44 10.47 -12.36
N LEU A 53 -4.72 10.11 -12.24
CA LEU A 53 -5.23 9.38 -11.07
C LEU A 53 -4.55 8.03 -10.85
N VAL A 54 -4.19 7.79 -9.60
CA VAL A 54 -3.65 6.51 -9.15
C VAL A 54 -4.60 5.85 -8.16
N ILE A 55 -4.77 4.54 -8.29
CA ILE A 55 -5.45 3.72 -7.28
C ILE A 55 -4.58 3.72 -6.02
N ARG A 56 -5.00 4.47 -5.01
CA ARG A 56 -4.30 4.59 -3.73
C ARG A 56 -4.50 3.32 -2.90
N ASN A 57 -5.76 2.96 -2.69
CA ASN A 57 -6.14 1.80 -1.89
C ASN A 57 -7.35 1.09 -2.50
N ILE A 58 -7.34 -0.24 -2.43
CA ILE A 58 -8.51 -1.10 -2.65
C ILE A 58 -8.70 -1.93 -1.40
N VAL A 59 -9.90 -1.89 -0.82
CA VAL A 59 -10.26 -2.66 0.37
C VAL A 59 -11.46 -3.53 0.04
N ILE A 60 -11.39 -4.81 0.38
CA ILE A 60 -12.48 -5.76 0.19
C ILE A 60 -12.77 -6.43 1.52
N GLN A 61 -14.01 -6.32 1.99
CA GLN A 61 -14.48 -6.88 3.24
C GLN A 61 -15.61 -7.87 3.00
N GLN A 62 -15.76 -8.83 3.91
CA GLN A 62 -16.87 -9.79 3.85
C GLN A 62 -18.17 -9.11 4.28
N ALA A 63 -19.22 -9.33 3.50
CA ALA A 63 -20.57 -8.90 3.84
C ALA A 63 -21.36 -10.04 4.50
N PRO A 64 -22.50 -9.77 5.16
CA PRO A 64 -23.33 -10.79 5.76
C PRO A 64 -23.73 -11.90 4.78
N LYS A 65 -23.54 -13.15 5.18
CA LYS A 65 -23.78 -14.32 4.32
C LYS A 65 -25.26 -14.50 4.02
N THR A 66 -25.60 -14.75 2.76
CA THR A 66 -26.97 -15.12 2.38
C THR A 66 -27.14 -16.63 2.52
N ARG A 67 -28.22 -17.07 3.20
CA ARG A 67 -28.44 -18.51 3.49
C ARG A 67 -29.57 -19.07 2.65
N ARG A 68 -29.31 -20.21 2.01
CA ARG A 68 -30.31 -21.08 1.37
C ARG A 68 -30.19 -22.50 1.93
N ARG A 69 -31.18 -23.34 1.67
CA ARG A 69 -31.18 -24.74 2.09
C ARG A 69 -30.79 -25.64 0.92
N THR A 70 -29.99 -26.65 1.21
CA THR A 70 -29.76 -27.78 0.32
C THR A 70 -30.24 -29.05 1.01
N TYR A 71 -31.25 -29.67 0.42
CA TYR A 71 -31.73 -30.99 0.87
C TYR A 71 -30.72 -32.06 0.46
N ARG A 72 -30.43 -32.96 1.39
CA ARG A 72 -29.48 -34.08 1.20
C ARG A 72 -30.18 -35.40 1.53
N ALA A 73 -29.49 -36.50 1.25
CA ALA A 73 -30.00 -37.84 1.52
C ALA A 73 -30.45 -38.02 2.98
N HIS A 74 -31.43 -38.90 3.17
CA HIS A 74 -32.02 -39.22 4.48
C HIS A 74 -32.59 -38.01 5.24
N GLY A 75 -33.14 -37.01 4.52
CA GLY A 75 -33.81 -35.86 5.14
C GLY A 75 -32.88 -34.83 5.79
N ARG A 76 -31.56 -34.92 5.58
CA ARG A 76 -30.60 -33.94 6.11
C ARG A 76 -30.73 -32.60 5.37
N ILE A 77 -30.60 -31.50 6.11
CA ILE A 77 -30.63 -30.14 5.56
C ILE A 77 -29.31 -29.44 5.85
N ASN A 78 -28.57 -29.09 4.79
CA ASN A 78 -27.33 -28.33 4.90
C ASN A 78 -27.53 -26.88 4.43
N PRO A 79 -26.75 -25.92 4.96
CA PRO A 79 -26.76 -24.56 4.46
C PRO A 79 -26.01 -24.45 3.12
N TYR A 80 -26.57 -23.69 2.19
CA TYR A 80 -25.87 -23.19 1.00
C TYR A 80 -25.72 -21.67 1.12
N GLU A 81 -24.49 -21.24 1.37
CA GLU A 81 -24.18 -19.86 1.75
C GLU A 81 -23.60 -19.06 0.58
N GLY A 82 -24.23 -17.94 0.24
CA GLY A 82 -23.60 -16.91 -0.56
C GLY A 82 -22.61 -16.10 0.29
N HIS A 83 -21.46 -15.78 -0.30
CA HIS A 83 -20.40 -15.00 0.34
C HIS A 83 -20.26 -13.65 -0.39
N PRO A 84 -21.17 -12.68 -0.12
CA PRO A 84 -21.06 -11.34 -0.69
C PRO A 84 -19.91 -10.56 -0.04
N ILE A 85 -19.53 -9.45 -0.68
CA ILE A 85 -18.45 -8.56 -0.22
C ILE A 85 -18.87 -7.10 -0.31
N HIS A 86 -18.24 -6.27 0.52
CA HIS A 86 -18.17 -4.82 0.36
C HIS A 86 -16.80 -4.48 -0.25
N ALA A 87 -16.79 -3.66 -1.30
CA ALA A 87 -15.57 -3.25 -1.98
C ALA A 87 -15.49 -1.72 -1.97
N GLU A 88 -14.34 -1.22 -1.54
CA GLU A 88 -14.05 0.21 -1.47
C GLU A 88 -12.80 0.50 -2.31
N ILE A 89 -12.86 1.56 -3.11
CA ILE A 89 -11.77 2.00 -3.96
C ILE A 89 -11.53 3.49 -3.70
N LEU A 90 -10.27 3.83 -3.45
CA LEU A 90 -9.81 5.19 -3.23
C LEU A 90 -8.84 5.56 -4.35
N LEU A 91 -9.20 6.59 -5.11
CA LEU A 91 -8.34 7.20 -6.11
C LEU A 91 -7.72 8.48 -5.53
N ALA A 92 -6.47 8.75 -5.88
CA ALA A 92 -5.78 9.97 -5.50
C ALA A 92 -4.84 10.41 -6.61
N GLU A 93 -4.62 11.71 -6.73
CA GLU A 93 -3.55 12.25 -7.53
C GLU A 93 -2.18 11.89 -6.91
N PRO A 94 -1.15 11.69 -7.74
CA PRO A 94 0.19 11.44 -7.26
C PRO A 94 0.68 12.64 -6.46
N ALA A 95 1.20 12.39 -5.25
CA ALA A 95 1.72 13.46 -4.43
C ALA A 95 2.88 14.18 -5.12
N ALA A 96 2.84 15.52 -5.14
CA ALA A 96 3.97 16.33 -5.57
C ALA A 96 5.22 15.98 -4.75
N GLN A 97 6.39 16.03 -5.39
CA GLN A 97 7.66 15.77 -4.69
C GLN A 97 7.92 16.90 -3.68
N VAL A 98 7.61 16.65 -2.41
CA VAL A 98 7.91 17.57 -1.32
C VAL A 98 9.36 17.32 -0.87
N PRO A 99 10.17 18.37 -0.66
CA PRO A 99 11.51 18.21 -0.10
C PRO A 99 11.40 17.51 1.27
N LYS A 100 12.27 16.53 1.48
CA LYS A 100 12.36 15.80 2.74
C LYS A 100 12.58 16.82 3.86
N ALA A 101 11.72 16.78 4.89
CA ALA A 101 11.91 17.62 6.08
C ALA A 101 13.33 17.43 6.61
N ALA A 102 14.06 18.54 6.79
CA ALA A 102 15.38 18.51 7.39
C ALA A 102 15.23 17.94 8.81
N SER A 103 15.87 16.80 9.07
CA SER A 103 16.02 16.27 10.42
C SER A 103 17.03 17.13 11.18
N SER A 104 16.67 18.36 11.54
CA SER A 104 17.58 19.28 12.23
C SER A 104 17.73 19.00 13.73
N ASP A 105 16.86 18.20 14.36
CA ASP A 105 16.80 18.14 15.83
C ASP A 105 16.83 16.73 16.43
N LEU A 106 17.50 15.78 15.77
CA LEU A 106 18.01 14.60 16.48
C LEU A 106 19.38 14.95 17.05
N THR A 107 19.41 15.61 18.21
CA THR A 107 20.62 15.70 19.02
C THR A 107 21.06 14.27 19.35
N VAL A 108 22.07 13.78 18.62
CA VAL A 108 22.65 12.46 18.88
C VAL A 108 23.20 12.47 20.31
N ARG A 109 22.56 11.76 21.22
CA ARG A 109 23.05 11.60 22.61
C ARG A 109 24.36 10.82 22.56
N LEU A 110 25.47 11.50 22.81
CA LEU A 110 26.81 10.92 22.84
C LEU A 110 27.09 10.32 24.21
N ASN A 111 27.76 9.16 24.25
CA ASN A 111 28.27 8.60 25.50
C ASN A 111 29.48 9.42 26.01
N LYS A 112 29.77 9.41 27.32
CA LYS A 112 30.85 10.20 27.97
C LYS A 112 32.21 10.04 27.25
N ARG A 113 32.53 8.82 26.80
CA ARG A 113 33.76 8.52 26.04
C ARG A 113 33.82 9.23 24.69
N GLN A 114 32.71 9.25 23.96
CA GLN A 114 32.62 9.91 22.65
C GLN A 114 32.70 11.43 22.78
N LEU A 115 32.13 11.99 23.85
CA LEU A 115 32.23 13.42 24.17
C LEU A 115 33.69 13.83 24.48
N ALA A 116 34.38 13.04 25.31
CA ALA A 116 35.78 13.28 25.66
C ALA A 116 36.70 13.19 24.42
N GLN A 117 36.50 12.18 23.57
CA GLN A 117 37.24 12.06 22.30
C GLN A 117 37.02 13.27 21.40
N LYS A 118 35.77 13.71 21.19
CA LYS A 118 35.49 14.90 20.39
C LYS A 118 36.18 16.15 20.95
N ARG A 119 36.19 16.34 22.27
CA ARG A 119 36.88 17.48 22.93
C ARG A 119 38.39 17.45 22.69
N ILE A 120 39.02 16.28 22.83
CA ILE A 120 40.46 16.11 22.60
C ILE A 120 40.80 16.36 21.13
N THR A 121 40.02 15.81 20.20
CA THR A 121 40.23 16.01 18.76
C THR A 121 40.06 17.48 18.37
N ALA A 122 39.03 18.16 18.91
CA ALA A 122 38.84 19.60 18.69
C ALA A 122 40.00 20.45 19.22
N ALA A 123 40.47 20.17 20.44
CA ALA A 123 41.60 20.88 21.05
C ALA A 123 42.92 20.67 20.29
N ARG A 124 43.08 19.53 19.62
CA ARG A 124 44.23 19.27 18.74
C ARG A 124 44.13 20.02 17.41
N ALA A 125 42.93 20.13 16.84
CA ALA A 125 42.69 20.83 15.58
C ALA A 125 42.92 22.35 15.67
N THR A 126 42.71 22.95 16.85
CA THR A 126 42.95 24.39 17.09
C THR A 126 44.41 24.74 17.37
N LYS A 127 45.29 23.75 17.53
CA LYS A 127 46.70 23.92 17.92
C LYS A 127 47.67 23.63 16.76
N ALA A 128 47.13 23.33 15.58
CA ALA A 128 47.83 23.27 14.30
C ALA A 128 47.43 24.51 13.49
#